data_AF-A0A2W1HUA8-F1
#
_entry.id   AF-A0A2W1HUA8-F1
#
_cell.length_a   1.000
_cell.length_b   1.000
_cell.length_c   1.000
_cell.angle_alpha   90.00
_cell.angle_beta   90.00
_cell.angle_gamma   90.00
#
_symmetry.space_group_name_H-M   'P 1'
#
loop_
_entity.id
_entity.type
_entity.pdbx_description
1 polymer ?
#
loop_
_entity_poly.entity_id
_entity_poly.type
_entity_poly.pdbx_seq_one_letter_code
_entity_poly.pdbx_strand_id
1 'polypeptide(L)'
;MYIKVVEYMRNASLAKGWSNQIRSLFHLDTVQYAQCQMCPATRVVIEESNAEMAIHPSATFDAAIRTYFYDTIDMHCDTCRVHEQSHWTRREIVAGPQYLKIRINLFGGRMVMGDEGLEYQGIKIPHSMPIHEVLDLTQYQEVPTLPLRYKIHSVISHSDPIYSGHYVCSTKGQGNDITCISDTHKEPFNLQSLLQSPQRPTITGQKDVYVLTYVRDDGVLTDAQKALKKLL
;
A
#
# COMPACT_ATOMS: atom_id res chain seq x y z
N MET A 1 6.76 12.20 -8.92
CA MET A 1 7.22 13.42 -8.22
C MET A 1 7.40 13.22 -6.71
N TYR A 2 6.54 12.45 -6.02
CA TYR A 2 6.61 12.24 -4.55
C TYR A 2 7.76 11.35 -4.03
N ILE A 3 8.15 10.30 -4.78
CA ILE A 3 9.29 9.42 -4.43
C ILE A 3 10.55 10.24 -4.13
N LYS A 4 10.78 11.31 -4.90
CA LYS A 4 11.94 12.20 -4.73
C LYS A 4 11.94 12.99 -3.43
N VAL A 5 10.77 13.33 -2.85
CA VAL A 5 10.72 14.12 -1.60
C VAL A 5 11.03 13.25 -0.39
N VAL A 6 10.47 12.03 -0.32
CA VAL A 6 10.78 11.09 0.77
C VAL A 6 12.24 10.63 0.68
N GLU A 7 12.75 10.36 -0.53
CA GLU A 7 14.17 10.05 -0.75
C GLU A 7 15.07 11.24 -0.38
N TYR A 8 14.68 12.46 -0.71
CA TYR A 8 15.41 13.66 -0.31
C TYR A 8 15.42 13.83 1.21
N MET A 9 14.27 13.67 1.88
CA MET A 9 14.18 13.69 3.34
C MET A 9 15.04 12.58 3.96
N ARG A 10 15.07 11.38 3.37
CA ARG A 10 15.93 10.29 3.81
C ARG A 10 17.40 10.67 3.69
N ASN A 11 17.84 11.20 2.54
CA ASN A 11 19.23 11.59 2.31
C ASN A 11 19.66 12.73 3.26
N ALA A 12 18.79 13.72 3.46
CA ALA A 12 19.02 14.80 4.43
C ALA A 12 19.04 14.29 5.89
N SER A 13 18.22 13.29 6.21
CA SER A 13 18.16 12.65 7.53
C SER A 13 19.36 11.74 7.78
N LEU A 14 19.86 11.04 6.76
CA LEU A 14 21.09 10.25 6.82
C LEU A 14 22.28 11.14 7.21
N ALA A 15 22.40 12.32 6.61
CA ALA A 15 23.43 13.30 6.96
C ALA A 15 23.34 13.80 8.42
N LYS A 16 22.22 13.57 9.11
CA LYS A 16 21.96 13.96 10.50
C LYS A 16 21.82 12.78 11.47
N GLY A 17 22.01 11.55 11.00
CA GLY A 17 21.87 10.33 11.82
C GLY A 17 20.42 9.96 12.17
N TRP A 18 19.42 10.42 11.41
CA TRP A 18 17.98 10.18 11.67
C TRP A 18 17.36 9.08 10.78
N SER A 19 18.18 8.23 10.17
CA SER A 19 17.73 7.20 9.23
C SER A 19 16.76 6.20 9.86
N ASN A 20 17.01 5.81 11.11
CA ASN A 20 16.17 4.85 11.83
C ASN A 20 14.78 5.43 12.11
N GLN A 21 14.69 6.72 12.45
CA GLN A 21 13.43 7.42 12.68
C GLN A 21 12.60 7.47 11.39
N ILE A 22 13.20 7.87 10.26
CA ILE A 22 12.51 7.89 8.96
C ILE A 22 12.02 6.49 8.57
N ARG A 23 12.85 5.46 8.75
CA ARG A 23 12.46 4.06 8.49
C ARG A 23 11.27 3.66 9.37
N SER A 24 11.33 3.90 10.68
CA SER A 24 10.24 3.59 11.61
C SER A 24 8.93 4.33 11.29
N LEU A 25 9.02 5.54 10.72
CA LEU A 25 7.85 6.32 10.39
C LEU A 25 7.17 5.85 9.11
N PHE A 26 7.92 5.41 8.09
CA PHE A 26 7.37 5.27 6.74
C PHE A 26 7.65 3.94 6.04
N HIS A 27 8.62 3.14 6.49
CA HIS A 27 9.00 1.91 5.81
C HIS A 27 8.30 0.69 6.39
N LEU A 28 7.70 -0.10 5.51
CA LEU A 28 7.23 -1.44 5.78
C LEU A 28 8.34 -2.42 5.44
N ASP A 29 8.79 -3.15 6.47
CA ASP A 29 9.81 -4.18 6.33
C ASP A 29 9.13 -5.55 6.20
N THR A 30 9.46 -6.27 5.14
CA THR A 30 8.85 -7.56 4.81
C THR A 30 9.89 -8.58 4.37
N VAL A 31 9.58 -9.86 4.61
CA VAL A 31 10.29 -11.00 4.05
C VAL A 31 9.31 -11.81 3.20
N GLN A 32 9.76 -12.31 2.04
CA GLN A 32 8.97 -13.16 1.17
C GLN A 32 9.61 -14.55 1.08
N TYR A 33 8.79 -15.57 1.33
CA TYR A 33 9.13 -16.97 1.16
C TYR A 33 8.48 -17.50 -0.11
N ALA A 34 9.17 -18.42 -0.79
CA ALA A 34 8.63 -19.21 -1.88
C ALA A 34 8.73 -20.69 -1.55
N GLN A 35 7.61 -21.41 -1.65
CA GLN A 35 7.50 -22.85 -1.47
C GLN A 35 7.17 -23.51 -2.80
N CYS A 36 7.99 -24.48 -3.21
CA CYS A 36 7.75 -25.25 -4.44
C CYS A 36 6.42 -26.00 -4.35
N GLN A 37 5.63 -25.98 -5.42
CA GLN A 37 4.35 -26.70 -5.44
C GLN A 37 4.50 -28.21 -5.63
N MET A 38 5.69 -28.67 -6.04
CA MET A 38 5.96 -30.07 -6.37
C MET A 38 6.85 -30.79 -5.34
N CYS A 39 7.45 -30.06 -4.41
CA CYS A 39 8.31 -30.63 -3.36
C CYS A 39 8.30 -29.75 -2.10
N PRO A 40 8.76 -30.24 -0.94
CA PRO A 40 8.68 -29.48 0.32
C PRO A 40 9.73 -28.35 0.43
N ALA A 41 10.50 -28.05 -0.62
CA ALA A 41 11.53 -27.02 -0.59
C ALA A 41 10.91 -25.62 -0.44
N THR A 42 11.39 -24.88 0.56
CA THR A 42 11.02 -23.49 0.83
C THR A 42 12.28 -22.65 1.03
N ARG A 43 12.29 -21.41 0.53
CA ARG A 43 13.38 -20.47 0.77
C ARG A 43 12.88 -19.03 0.85
N VAL A 44 13.68 -18.19 1.51
CA VAL A 44 13.55 -16.73 1.39
C VAL A 44 13.95 -16.34 -0.03
N VAL A 45 13.12 -15.53 -0.68
CA VAL A 45 13.39 -15.01 -2.03
C VAL A 45 13.70 -13.53 -2.01
N ILE A 46 13.07 -12.76 -1.11
CA ILE A 46 13.19 -11.31 -1.06
C ILE A 46 13.07 -10.82 0.39
N GLU A 47 13.94 -9.89 0.77
CA GLU A 47 13.79 -9.02 1.93
C GLU A 47 13.65 -7.58 1.43
N GLU A 48 12.60 -6.89 1.88
CA GLU A 48 12.21 -5.59 1.36
C GLU A 48 11.96 -4.59 2.49
N SER A 49 12.35 -3.33 2.26
CA SER A 49 12.04 -2.19 3.13
C SER A 49 11.48 -1.07 2.28
N ASN A 50 10.16 -1.05 2.12
CA ASN A 50 9.48 -0.18 1.16
C ASN A 50 8.77 0.97 1.87
N ALA A 51 8.93 2.19 1.37
CA ALA A 51 8.19 3.35 1.87
C ALA A 51 6.69 3.32 1.52
N GLU A 52 6.28 2.42 0.62
CA GLU A 52 4.92 2.30 0.09
C GLU A 52 4.61 0.84 -0.23
N MET A 53 3.42 0.39 0.18
CA MET A 53 2.86 -0.90 -0.22
C MET A 53 2.07 -0.73 -1.51
N ALA A 54 2.53 -1.33 -2.62
CA ALA A 54 1.84 -1.23 -3.90
C ALA A 54 0.86 -2.41 -4.10
N ILE A 55 -0.41 -2.10 -4.33
CA ILE A 55 -1.45 -3.10 -4.60
C ILE A 55 -2.11 -2.85 -5.96
N HIS A 56 -2.65 -3.89 -6.57
CA HIS A 56 -3.41 -3.78 -7.81
C HIS A 56 -4.91 -3.73 -7.52
N PRO A 57 -5.70 -3.01 -8.34
CA PRO A 57 -7.15 -3.13 -8.32
C PRO A 57 -7.61 -4.60 -8.37
N SER A 58 -8.57 -4.94 -7.51
CA SER A 58 -9.17 -6.27 -7.41
C SER A 58 -10.68 -6.14 -7.20
N ALA A 59 -11.38 -7.26 -7.04
CA ALA A 59 -12.82 -7.27 -6.77
C ALA A 59 -13.15 -6.60 -5.43
N THR A 60 -12.28 -6.74 -4.43
CA THR A 60 -12.42 -6.11 -3.11
C THR A 60 -11.07 -5.61 -2.61
N PHE A 61 -11.10 -4.67 -1.67
CA PHE A 61 -9.88 -4.19 -1.02
C PHE A 61 -9.14 -5.32 -0.29
N ASP A 62 -9.86 -6.20 0.41
CA ASP A 62 -9.26 -7.38 1.06
C ASP A 62 -8.59 -8.33 0.08
N ALA A 63 -9.18 -8.54 -1.10
CA ALA A 63 -8.56 -9.35 -2.14
C ALA A 63 -7.27 -8.70 -2.66
N ALA A 64 -7.26 -7.37 -2.85
CA ALA A 64 -6.06 -6.64 -3.27
C ALA A 64 -4.94 -6.70 -2.22
N ILE A 65 -5.27 -6.55 -0.92
CA ILE A 65 -4.32 -6.73 0.19
C ILE A 65 -3.81 -8.18 0.22
N ARG A 66 -4.70 -9.16 0.10
CA ARG A 66 -4.32 -10.59 0.11
C ARG A 66 -3.36 -10.92 -1.03
N THR A 67 -3.58 -10.41 -2.24
CA THR A 67 -2.67 -10.61 -3.38
C THR A 67 -1.29 -9.98 -3.15
N TYR A 68 -1.19 -8.92 -2.35
CA TYR A 68 0.13 -8.40 -1.93
C TYR A 68 0.86 -9.39 -1.02
N PHE A 69 0.16 -10.11 -0.14
CA PHE A 69 0.80 -11.05 0.78
C PHE A 69 0.95 -12.46 0.23
N TYR A 70 0.15 -12.84 -0.77
CA TYR A 70 0.16 -14.16 -1.37
C TYR A 70 0.08 -14.07 -2.89
N ASP A 71 1.03 -14.71 -3.54
CA ASP A 71 1.08 -14.79 -5.00
C ASP A 71 1.67 -16.13 -5.43
N THR A 72 1.71 -16.39 -6.74
CA THR A 72 2.41 -17.51 -7.34
C THR A 72 3.46 -16.99 -8.31
N ILE A 73 4.68 -17.51 -8.20
CA ILE A 73 5.78 -17.16 -9.11
C ILE A 73 6.35 -18.43 -9.73
N ASP A 74 6.87 -18.32 -10.94
CA ASP A 74 7.66 -19.37 -11.55
C ASP A 74 9.15 -19.07 -11.35
N MET A 75 9.89 -20.03 -10.82
CA MET A 75 11.34 -19.89 -10.60
C MET A 75 12.04 -21.25 -10.59
N HIS A 76 13.38 -21.22 -10.63
CA HIS A 76 14.17 -22.44 -10.56
C HIS A 76 14.04 -23.12 -9.19
N CYS A 77 13.71 -24.41 -9.17
CA CYS A 77 13.72 -25.25 -7.98
C CYS A 77 14.92 -26.19 -7.99
N ASP A 78 15.86 -26.01 -7.06
CA ASP A 78 17.11 -26.81 -6.99
C ASP A 78 16.83 -28.30 -6.68
N THR A 79 15.77 -28.60 -5.93
CA THR A 79 15.35 -29.97 -5.60
C THR A 79 14.72 -30.68 -6.79
N CYS A 80 13.84 -30.01 -7.53
CA CYS A 80 13.19 -30.58 -8.72
C CYS A 80 14.07 -30.50 -9.98
N ARG A 81 15.08 -29.60 -9.99
CA ARG A 81 15.93 -29.26 -11.15
C ARG A 81 15.15 -28.71 -12.35
N VAL A 82 14.06 -27.99 -12.10
CA VAL A 82 13.19 -27.36 -13.12
C VAL A 82 13.33 -25.84 -13.02
N HIS A 83 13.55 -25.16 -14.15
CA HIS A 83 13.78 -23.70 -14.21
C HIS A 83 12.52 -22.84 -14.07
N GLU A 84 11.38 -23.34 -14.55
CA GLU A 84 10.09 -22.64 -14.51
C GLU A 84 9.11 -23.47 -13.69
N GLN A 85 9.48 -23.73 -12.43
CA GLN A 85 8.62 -24.44 -11.50
C GLN A 85 7.77 -23.41 -10.75
N SER A 86 6.46 -23.67 -10.69
CA SER A 86 5.54 -22.84 -9.90
C SER A 86 5.77 -22.99 -8.41
N HIS A 87 5.76 -21.87 -7.70
CA HIS A 87 5.93 -21.75 -6.26
C HIS A 87 4.80 -20.89 -5.66
N TRP A 88 4.22 -21.34 -4.54
CA TRP A 88 3.39 -20.45 -3.71
C TRP A 88 4.32 -19.50 -2.97
N THR A 89 3.94 -18.23 -2.94
CA THR A 89 4.67 -17.22 -2.19
C THR A 89 3.84 -16.69 -1.02
N ARG A 90 4.54 -16.42 0.08
CA ARG A 90 3.99 -15.75 1.26
C ARG A 90 4.92 -14.63 1.65
N ARG A 91 4.40 -13.41 1.76
CA ARG A 91 5.09 -12.26 2.34
C ARG A 91 4.64 -12.09 3.78
N GLU A 92 5.58 -11.78 4.65
CA GLU A 92 5.37 -11.55 6.07
C GLU A 92 5.94 -10.19 6.46
N ILE A 93 5.25 -9.51 7.37
CA ILE A 93 5.66 -8.22 7.92
C ILE A 93 6.59 -8.49 9.10
N VAL A 94 7.84 -8.04 8.94
CA VAL A 94 8.86 -8.06 9.99
C VAL A 94 8.68 -6.83 10.89
N ALA A 95 8.47 -5.65 10.28
CA ALA A 95 8.19 -4.41 11.01
C ALA A 95 7.24 -3.48 10.23
N GLY A 96 6.19 -3.01 10.91
CA GLY A 96 5.22 -2.06 10.36
C GLY A 96 5.53 -0.60 10.73
N PRO A 97 5.35 0.36 9.80
CA PRO A 97 5.63 1.76 10.05
C PRO A 97 4.58 2.45 10.94
N GLN A 98 4.88 3.66 11.42
CA GLN A 98 3.86 4.51 12.05
C GLN A 98 2.83 5.03 11.03
N TYR A 99 3.28 5.32 9.81
CA TYR A 99 2.46 5.78 8.69
C TYR A 99 2.59 4.77 7.53
N LEU A 100 1.57 3.94 7.38
CA LEU A 100 1.49 3.01 6.26
C LEU A 100 0.90 3.72 5.04
N LYS A 101 1.69 3.79 3.96
CA LYS A 101 1.21 4.27 2.66
C LYS A 101 0.90 3.09 1.75
N ILE A 102 -0.30 3.09 1.17
CA ILE A 102 -0.73 2.09 0.19
C ILE A 102 -0.98 2.79 -1.14
N ARG A 103 -0.25 2.40 -2.17
CA ARG A 103 -0.45 2.87 -3.54
C ARG A 103 -1.27 1.85 -4.31
N ILE A 104 -2.42 2.26 -4.82
CA ILE A 104 -3.19 1.48 -5.77
C ILE A 104 -2.60 1.75 -7.16
N ASN A 105 -2.21 0.69 -7.88
CA ASN A 105 -1.65 0.79 -9.22
C ASN A 105 -2.76 1.16 -10.23
N LEU A 106 -3.20 2.42 -10.20
CA LEU A 106 -4.20 3.00 -11.09
C LEU A 106 -3.70 3.15 -12.53
N PHE A 107 -2.39 3.29 -12.71
CA PHE A 107 -1.81 3.57 -14.02
C PHE A 107 -1.03 2.35 -14.49
N GLY A 108 -1.33 1.91 -15.70
CA GLY A 108 -0.62 0.83 -16.38
C GLY A 108 -0.47 1.16 -17.85
N GLY A 109 -0.26 0.13 -18.65
CA GLY A 109 -0.35 0.27 -20.09
C GLY A 109 -0.75 -1.02 -20.75
N ARG A 110 -1.14 -0.88 -22.01
CA ARG A 110 -1.51 -1.98 -22.89
C ARG A 110 -0.86 -1.76 -24.24
N MET A 111 -0.52 -2.84 -24.90
CA MET A 111 -0.14 -2.79 -26.31
C MET A 111 -1.40 -2.63 -27.15
N VAL A 112 -1.41 -1.67 -28.05
CA VAL A 112 -2.48 -1.45 -29.03
C VAL A 112 -1.87 -1.47 -30.43
N MET A 113 -2.65 -1.91 -31.43
CA MET A 113 -2.25 -1.74 -32.83
C MET A 113 -2.49 -0.28 -33.23
N GLY A 114 -1.41 0.44 -33.50
CA GLY A 114 -1.40 1.73 -34.17
C GLY A 114 -1.07 1.61 -35.65
N ASP A 115 -0.95 2.76 -36.32
CA ASP A 115 -0.71 2.84 -37.77
C ASP A 115 0.68 2.32 -38.17
N GLU A 116 1.66 2.42 -37.27
CA GLU A 116 3.04 1.96 -37.48
C GLU A 116 3.37 0.61 -36.79
N GLY A 117 2.35 -0.05 -36.19
CA GLY A 117 2.51 -1.35 -35.54
C GLY A 117 2.06 -1.38 -34.08
N LEU A 118 2.69 -2.23 -33.26
CA LEU A 118 2.34 -2.35 -31.84
C LEU A 118 2.90 -1.17 -31.04
N GLU A 119 2.01 -0.34 -30.49
CA GLU A 119 2.34 0.83 -29.70
C GLU A 119 1.92 0.64 -28.24
N TYR A 120 2.72 1.19 -27.31
CA TYR A 120 2.39 1.17 -25.89
C TYR A 120 1.49 2.36 -25.54
N GLN A 121 0.26 2.07 -25.12
CA GLN A 121 -0.68 3.07 -24.65
C GLN A 121 -0.83 3.01 -23.13
N GLY A 122 -0.51 4.12 -22.46
CA GLY A 122 -0.78 4.29 -21.04
C GLY A 122 -2.29 4.33 -20.76
N ILE A 123 -2.74 3.56 -19.79
CA ILE A 123 -4.16 3.50 -19.40
C ILE A 123 -4.32 3.77 -17.91
N LYS A 124 -5.48 4.33 -17.56
CA LYS A 124 -5.97 4.38 -16.18
C LYS A 124 -6.92 3.21 -15.96
N ILE A 125 -6.73 2.48 -14.87
CA ILE A 125 -7.52 1.33 -14.46
C ILE A 125 -8.47 1.82 -13.34
N PRO A 126 -9.75 2.12 -13.66
CA PRO A 126 -10.71 2.53 -12.64
C PRO A 126 -10.99 1.36 -11.68
N HIS A 127 -11.33 1.68 -10.43
CA HIS A 127 -11.78 0.67 -9.47
C HIS A 127 -12.84 1.22 -8.52
N SER A 128 -13.68 0.31 -8.04
CA SER A 128 -14.76 0.60 -7.10
C SER A 128 -14.56 -0.03 -5.73
N MET A 129 -13.35 -0.52 -5.44
CA MET A 129 -13.03 -1.14 -4.14
C MET A 129 -13.32 -0.17 -2.98
N PRO A 130 -14.27 -0.48 -2.09
CA PRO A 130 -14.46 0.27 -0.85
C PRO A 130 -13.25 0.06 0.07
N ILE A 131 -12.81 1.13 0.71
CA ILE A 131 -11.64 1.14 1.59
C ILE A 131 -12.12 0.92 3.02
N HIS A 132 -11.32 0.22 3.83
CA HIS A 132 -11.62 0.03 5.24
C HIS A 132 -11.23 1.26 6.06
N GLU A 133 -12.04 1.62 7.06
CA GLU A 133 -11.60 2.63 8.02
C GLU A 133 -10.42 2.10 8.87
N VAL A 134 -10.53 0.84 9.30
CA VAL A 134 -9.53 0.15 10.09
C VAL A 134 -8.96 -0.98 9.26
N LEU A 135 -7.65 -0.95 9.02
CA LEU A 135 -6.93 -2.01 8.35
C LEU A 135 -6.19 -2.84 9.40
N ASP A 136 -6.55 -4.13 9.53
CA ASP A 136 -5.86 -5.09 10.38
C ASP A 136 -4.91 -5.93 9.54
N LEU A 137 -3.60 -5.81 9.81
CA LEU A 137 -2.55 -6.57 9.16
C LEU A 137 -1.92 -7.61 10.10
N THR A 138 -2.52 -7.87 11.27
CA THR A 138 -1.95 -8.76 12.29
C THR A 138 -1.70 -10.16 11.73
N GLN A 139 -2.60 -10.68 10.89
CA GLN A 139 -2.44 -12.00 10.28
C GLN A 139 -1.27 -12.13 9.29
N TYR A 140 -0.64 -11.02 8.90
CA TYR A 140 0.48 -11.00 7.98
C TYR A 140 1.83 -10.77 8.67
N GLN A 141 1.86 -10.65 10.00
CA GLN A 141 3.13 -10.54 10.74
C GLN A 141 3.87 -11.87 10.77
N GLU A 142 5.21 -11.81 10.68
CA GLU A 142 6.08 -12.96 10.96
C GLU A 142 5.85 -13.47 12.39
N VAL A 143 5.69 -12.54 13.34
CA VAL A 143 5.38 -12.83 14.76
C VAL A 143 4.14 -12.03 15.19
N PRO A 144 2.94 -12.64 15.20
CA PRO A 144 1.67 -11.95 15.47
C PRO A 144 1.38 -11.79 16.99
N THR A 145 2.36 -11.36 17.78
CA THR A 145 2.21 -11.22 19.25
C THR A 145 1.55 -9.91 19.67
N LEU A 146 1.76 -8.84 18.90
CA LEU A 146 1.12 -7.53 19.08
C LEU A 146 0.24 -7.24 17.87
N PRO A 147 -0.94 -6.62 18.05
CA PRO A 147 -1.79 -6.22 16.93
C PRO A 147 -1.05 -5.24 16.02
N LEU A 148 -1.22 -5.40 14.71
CA LEU A 148 -0.75 -4.45 13.70
C LEU A 148 -1.95 -3.89 12.96
N ARG A 149 -2.57 -2.89 13.58
CA ARG A 149 -3.77 -2.23 13.09
C ARG A 149 -3.49 -0.78 12.72
N TYR A 150 -4.23 -0.28 11.74
CA TYR A 150 -4.14 1.09 11.29
C TYR A 150 -5.50 1.70 11.06
N LYS A 151 -5.61 3.02 11.26
CA LYS A 151 -6.77 3.82 10.88
C LYS A 151 -6.49 4.69 9.67
N ILE A 152 -7.42 4.75 8.72
CA ILE A 152 -7.31 5.63 7.57
C ILE A 152 -7.22 7.08 8.05
N HIS A 153 -6.28 7.82 7.47
CA HIS A 153 -6.02 9.22 7.77
C HIS A 153 -6.22 10.11 6.55
N SER A 154 -5.66 9.74 5.39
CA SER A 154 -5.84 10.51 4.17
C SER A 154 -5.93 9.62 2.93
N VAL A 155 -6.55 10.17 1.89
CA VAL A 155 -6.73 9.55 0.58
C VAL A 155 -6.42 10.59 -0.50
N ILE A 156 -5.44 10.27 -1.35
CA ILE A 156 -5.17 11.02 -2.58
C ILE A 156 -5.92 10.32 -3.72
N SER A 157 -6.70 11.09 -4.47
CA SER A 157 -7.52 10.60 -5.57
C SER A 157 -7.23 11.36 -6.87
N HIS A 158 -7.47 10.74 -8.01
CA HIS A 158 -7.14 11.26 -9.35
C HIS A 158 -8.33 11.15 -10.31
N SER A 159 -8.61 12.19 -11.10
CA SER A 159 -9.56 12.15 -12.23
C SER A 159 -8.83 12.03 -13.57
N ASP A 160 -9.56 11.73 -14.64
CA ASP A 160 -9.10 11.90 -16.03
C ASP A 160 -7.96 10.93 -16.46
N PRO A 161 -7.52 10.95 -17.74
CA PRO A 161 -6.50 10.06 -18.29
C PRO A 161 -5.09 10.20 -17.67
N ILE A 162 -4.18 9.31 -18.06
CA ILE A 162 -2.84 9.21 -17.44
C ILE A 162 -1.96 10.48 -17.57
N TYR A 163 -2.13 11.26 -18.64
CA TYR A 163 -1.28 12.43 -18.94
C TYR A 163 -1.97 13.77 -18.67
N SER A 164 -3.24 13.74 -18.29
CA SER A 164 -4.03 14.91 -17.99
C SER A 164 -5.01 14.54 -16.90
N GLY A 165 -4.94 15.23 -15.77
CA GLY A 165 -5.87 14.97 -14.69
C GLY A 165 -5.59 15.84 -13.50
N HIS A 166 -6.46 15.68 -12.50
CA HIS A 166 -6.45 16.54 -11.34
C HIS A 166 -6.45 15.70 -10.07
N TYR A 167 -5.48 15.98 -9.20
CA TYR A 167 -5.33 15.30 -7.92
C TYR A 167 -6.05 16.07 -6.82
N VAL A 168 -6.71 15.33 -5.93
CA VAL A 168 -7.29 15.88 -4.70
C VAL A 168 -6.83 15.06 -3.51
N CYS A 169 -6.82 15.66 -2.33
CA CYS A 169 -6.50 14.99 -1.08
C CYS A 169 -7.64 15.15 -0.08
N SER A 170 -8.28 14.05 0.28
CA SER A 170 -9.24 13.99 1.39
C SER A 170 -8.51 13.55 2.65
N THR A 171 -8.53 14.34 3.73
CA THR A 171 -7.76 14.07 4.94
C THR A 171 -8.56 14.33 6.21
N LYS A 172 -8.31 13.52 7.25
CA LYS A 172 -8.72 13.79 8.62
C LYS A 172 -7.81 14.88 9.21
N GLY A 173 -8.39 15.88 9.84
CA GLY A 173 -7.74 16.94 10.59
C GLY A 173 -7.86 16.74 12.10
N GLN A 174 -7.48 17.76 12.87
CA GLN A 174 -7.73 17.77 14.31
C GLN A 174 -9.22 17.67 14.61
N GLY A 175 -9.60 16.93 15.66
CA GLY A 175 -11.01 16.73 16.02
C GLY A 175 -11.77 15.70 15.16
N ASN A 176 -11.08 14.99 14.25
CA ASN A 176 -11.67 14.08 13.26
C ASN A 176 -12.50 14.74 12.15
N ASP A 177 -12.42 16.06 12.00
CA ASP A 177 -13.01 16.75 10.85
C ASP A 177 -12.35 16.25 9.56
N ILE A 178 -13.15 16.00 8.53
CA ILE A 178 -12.65 15.50 7.24
C ILE A 178 -12.81 16.59 6.21
N THR A 179 -11.73 16.91 5.51
CA THR A 179 -11.69 17.95 4.47
C THR A 179 -11.15 17.37 3.18
N CYS A 180 -11.81 17.67 2.06
CA CYS A 180 -11.24 17.46 0.74
C CYS A 180 -10.55 18.74 0.28
N ILE A 181 -9.29 18.62 -0.13
CA ILE A 181 -8.41 19.70 -0.56
C ILE A 181 -8.13 19.51 -2.05
N SER A 182 -8.38 20.57 -2.82
CA SER A 182 -8.13 20.66 -4.26
C SER A 182 -7.45 22.00 -4.55
N ASP A 183 -6.13 21.96 -4.73
CA ASP A 183 -5.29 23.16 -4.87
C ASP A 183 -5.54 24.19 -3.76
N THR A 184 -6.14 25.33 -4.11
CA THR A 184 -6.48 26.43 -3.20
C THR A 184 -7.86 26.30 -2.55
N HIS A 185 -8.66 25.31 -2.96
CA HIS A 185 -10.01 25.09 -2.46
C HIS A 185 -10.04 23.96 -1.43
N LYS A 186 -10.93 24.13 -0.45
CA LYS A 186 -11.25 23.10 0.54
C LYS A 186 -12.75 23.01 0.71
N GLU A 187 -13.25 21.79 0.91
CA GLU A 187 -14.65 21.54 1.24
C GLU A 187 -14.75 20.54 2.39
N PRO A 188 -15.78 20.65 3.25
CA PRO A 188 -16.11 19.59 4.18
C PRO A 188 -16.34 18.27 3.46
N PHE A 189 -15.88 17.19 4.07
CA PHE A 189 -16.08 15.83 3.59
C PHE A 189 -16.54 14.96 4.74
N ASN A 190 -16.96 13.73 4.46
CA ASN A 190 -17.41 12.81 5.48
C ASN A 190 -16.72 11.45 5.35
N LEU A 191 -16.80 10.65 6.41
CA LEU A 191 -16.10 9.38 6.50
C LEU A 191 -16.59 8.39 5.44
N GLN A 192 -17.91 8.33 5.22
CA GLN A 192 -18.47 7.44 4.20
C GLN A 192 -17.87 7.74 2.82
N SER A 193 -17.82 9.01 2.43
CA SER A 193 -17.23 9.44 1.15
C SER A 193 -15.71 9.25 1.10
N LEU A 194 -15.00 9.39 2.24
CA LEU A 194 -13.56 9.11 2.33
C LEU A 194 -13.23 7.66 1.96
N LEU A 195 -14.10 6.74 2.38
CA LEU A 195 -13.93 5.29 2.22
C LEU A 195 -14.41 4.74 0.87
N GLN A 196 -14.96 5.58 -0.01
CA GLN A 196 -15.40 5.13 -1.34
C GLN A 196 -14.32 5.34 -2.39
N SER A 197 -14.29 4.43 -3.37
CA SER A 197 -13.72 4.69 -4.69
C SER A 197 -14.81 4.49 -5.74
N PRO A 198 -15.00 5.42 -6.68
CA PRO A 198 -14.39 6.74 -6.69
C PRO A 198 -14.93 7.64 -5.57
N GLN A 199 -14.08 8.54 -5.06
CA GLN A 199 -14.51 9.67 -4.24
C GLN A 199 -15.30 10.66 -5.10
N ARG A 200 -16.25 11.38 -4.49
CA ARG A 200 -17.13 12.34 -5.18
C ARG A 200 -17.14 13.71 -4.50
N PRO A 201 -15.99 14.41 -4.45
CA PRO A 201 -15.95 15.80 -4.01
C PRO A 201 -16.86 16.69 -4.86
N THR A 202 -17.52 17.67 -4.24
CA THR A 202 -18.50 18.51 -4.95
C THR A 202 -17.81 19.49 -5.90
N ILE A 203 -16.65 20.00 -5.49
CA ILE A 203 -15.87 20.98 -6.26
C ILE A 203 -15.19 20.43 -7.51
N THR A 204 -14.88 19.13 -7.58
CA THR A 204 -14.06 18.55 -8.66
C THR A 204 -14.63 17.28 -9.27
N GLY A 205 -15.79 16.80 -8.81
CA GLY A 205 -16.44 15.61 -9.35
C GLY A 205 -15.74 14.31 -9.00
N GLN A 206 -15.95 13.28 -9.81
CA GLN A 206 -15.53 11.90 -9.51
C GLN A 206 -14.00 11.72 -9.59
N LYS A 207 -13.40 11.08 -8.58
CA LYS A 207 -11.94 10.85 -8.47
C LYS A 207 -11.67 9.41 -8.00
N ASP A 208 -10.94 8.63 -8.78
CA ASP A 208 -10.53 7.29 -8.37
C ASP A 208 -9.43 7.37 -7.31
N VAL A 209 -9.51 6.51 -6.30
CA VAL A 209 -8.57 6.47 -5.19
C VAL A 209 -7.20 6.00 -5.67
N TYR A 210 -6.13 6.74 -5.33
CA TYR A 210 -4.77 6.41 -5.76
C TYR A 210 -3.85 6.02 -4.62
N VAL A 211 -3.74 6.86 -3.59
CA VAL A 211 -2.84 6.62 -2.44
C VAL A 211 -3.62 6.76 -1.15
N LEU A 212 -3.47 5.77 -0.28
CA LEU A 212 -4.05 5.75 1.06
C LEU A 212 -2.93 5.96 2.06
N THR A 213 -3.17 6.79 3.07
CA THR A 213 -2.30 6.89 4.25
C THR A 213 -3.08 6.45 5.46
N TYR A 214 -2.52 5.46 6.14
CA TYR A 214 -3.00 4.83 7.35
C TYR A 214 -2.05 5.16 8.50
N VAL A 215 -2.60 5.49 9.67
CA VAL A 215 -1.81 5.76 10.88
C VAL A 215 -1.96 4.59 11.83
N ARG A 216 -0.84 4.10 12.37
CA ARG A 216 -0.83 2.96 13.28
C ARG A 216 -1.70 3.26 14.51
N ASP A 217 -2.63 2.36 14.77
CA ASP A 217 -3.52 2.39 15.92
C ASP A 217 -3.57 0.97 16.48
N ASP A 218 -2.75 0.71 17.50
CA ASP A 218 -2.73 -0.61 18.15
C ASP A 218 -4.05 -0.93 18.87
N GLY A 219 -4.99 0.03 18.96
CA GLY A 219 -6.29 -0.06 19.62
C GLY A 219 -6.18 -0.41 21.11
N VAL A 220 -7.22 -1.05 21.66
CA VAL A 220 -7.18 -1.52 23.05
C VAL A 220 -6.34 -2.80 23.12
N LEU A 221 -5.22 -2.72 23.85
CA LEU A 221 -4.33 -3.85 24.11
C LEU A 221 -4.78 -4.62 25.36
N THR A 222 -4.58 -5.95 25.36
CA THR A 222 -4.67 -6.76 26.58
C THR A 222 -3.55 -6.42 27.55
N ASP A 223 -3.67 -6.78 28.83
CA ASP A 223 -2.61 -6.48 29.81
C ASP A 223 -1.29 -7.20 29.49
N ALA A 224 -1.36 -8.42 28.93
CA ALA A 224 -0.20 -9.14 28.43
C ALA A 224 0.48 -8.39 27.27
N GLN A 225 -0.31 -7.84 26.33
CA GLN A 225 0.22 -7.05 25.21
C GLN A 225 0.80 -5.71 25.68
N LYS A 226 0.18 -5.05 26.67
CA LYS A 226 0.74 -3.83 27.29
C LYS A 226 2.07 -4.12 27.97
N ALA A 227 2.19 -5.25 28.67
CA ALA A 227 3.43 -5.66 29.31
C ALA A 227 4.53 -5.93 28.27
N LEU A 228 4.21 -6.69 27.22
CA LEU A 228 5.13 -6.97 26.12
C LEU A 228 5.59 -5.68 25.42
N LYS A 229 4.66 -4.75 25.13
CA LYS A 229 4.98 -3.48 24.47
C LYS A 229 5.92 -2.58 25.29
N LYS A 230 6.00 -2.73 26.61
CA LYS A 230 6.96 -1.99 27.45
C LYS A 230 8.39 -2.54 27.39
N LEU A 231 8.55 -3.77 26.90
CA LEU A 231 9.85 -4.45 26.80
C LEU A 231 10.53 -4.21 25.44
N LEU A 232 9.77 -3.70 24.47
CA LEU A 232 10.21 -3.36 23.10
C LEU A 232 10.47 -1.86 23.00
#